data_AF-A0A5C0PEI2-F1
#
_entry.id   AF-A0A5C0PEI2-F1
#
_cell.length_a   1.000
_cell.length_b   1.000
_cell.length_c   1.000
_cell.angle_alpha   90.00
_cell.angle_beta   90.00
_cell.angle_gamma   90.00
#
_symmetry.space_group_name_H-M   'P 1'
#
loop_
_entity.id
_entity.type
_entity.pdbx_description
1 polymer ?
#
loop_
_entity_poly.entity_id
_entity_poly.type
_entity_poly.pdbx_seq_one_letter_code
_entity_poly.pdbx_strand_id
1 'polypeptide(L)'
;MTVRRLSCALGAALSLCALGGGPVQAAVLCTVVADAADGRILFQQGTQQACAERYTPASTFKLAIALMGADAGILQGPHEPVWNYQPAYPDWGGDAWRQPTDPARWIKYSVVWYSQLTAKALGQDRFQRYTSAFGYGNADVSGEPGKHNGTDGAWIISSLRISPLEQLAFLRKLVNRQLPVKAAAYELAENLFEVGQADGWRLYGKTGTGSPGSNGVYTAANAYGWFVGWARKDGRQLVYARLLQDERATQPNAGLRARDELVRDWPAMAGAWRP
;
A
#
# COMPACT_ATOMS: atom_id res chain seq x y z
N MET A 1 -22.25 46.44 -71.18
CA MET A 1 -21.04 45.67 -70.86
C MET A 1 -20.44 46.25 -69.60
N THR A 2 -20.72 45.62 -68.46
CA THR A 2 -20.42 46.16 -67.12
C THR A 2 -19.39 45.26 -66.47
N VAL A 3 -18.17 45.76 -66.28
CA VAL A 3 -17.04 45.00 -65.72
C VAL A 3 -17.14 45.02 -64.20
N ARG A 4 -17.31 43.85 -63.59
CA ARG A 4 -17.30 43.63 -62.12
C ARG A 4 -15.84 43.48 -61.66
N ARG A 5 -15.43 44.32 -60.69
CA ARG A 5 -14.16 44.19 -59.97
C ARG A 5 -14.29 43.10 -58.90
N LEU A 6 -13.37 42.12 -58.90
CA LEU A 6 -13.17 41.17 -57.81
C LEU A 6 -12.19 41.76 -56.79
N SER A 7 -12.60 41.76 -55.51
CA SER A 7 -11.72 42.04 -54.37
C SER A 7 -11.32 40.72 -53.72
N CYS A 8 -10.03 40.37 -53.79
CA CYS A 8 -9.44 39.29 -52.99
C CYS A 8 -9.08 39.83 -51.60
N ALA A 9 -9.65 39.23 -50.55
CA ALA A 9 -9.20 39.43 -49.17
C ALA A 9 -8.29 38.26 -48.77
N LEU A 10 -7.01 38.54 -48.50
CA LEU A 10 -6.09 37.59 -47.86
C LEU A 10 -6.38 37.56 -46.35
N GLY A 11 -6.86 36.42 -45.84
CA GLY A 11 -6.90 36.14 -44.41
C GLY A 11 -5.63 35.42 -43.96
N ALA A 12 -4.85 36.04 -43.08
CA ALA A 12 -3.70 35.42 -42.44
C ALA A 12 -4.16 34.49 -41.30
N ALA A 13 -3.83 33.20 -41.40
CA ALA A 13 -4.11 32.22 -40.34
C ALA A 13 -2.96 32.22 -39.32
N LEU A 14 -3.19 32.79 -38.13
CA LEU A 14 -2.33 32.56 -36.97
C LEU A 14 -2.51 31.11 -36.49
N SER A 15 -1.46 30.31 -36.62
CA SER A 15 -1.39 28.97 -36.03
C SER A 15 -1.08 29.09 -34.53
N LEU A 16 -2.11 28.90 -33.70
CA LEU A 16 -1.97 28.72 -32.26
C LEU A 16 -1.38 27.33 -32.00
N CYS A 17 -0.09 27.25 -31.67
CA CYS A 17 0.48 26.04 -31.08
C CYS A 17 -0.09 25.88 -29.65
N ALA A 18 -1.19 25.15 -29.54
CA ALA A 18 -1.67 24.65 -28.26
C ALA A 18 -0.70 23.57 -27.76
N LEU A 19 0.19 23.94 -26.84
CA LEU A 19 0.89 22.97 -26.00
C LEU A 19 -0.16 22.25 -25.14
N GLY A 20 -0.60 21.09 -25.61
CA GLY A 20 -1.48 20.21 -24.84
C GLY A 20 -0.74 19.70 -23.62
N GLY A 21 -1.00 20.30 -22.46
CA GLY A 21 -0.72 19.67 -21.18
C GLY A 21 -1.61 18.43 -21.06
N GLY A 22 -1.06 17.26 -21.39
CA GLY A 22 -1.71 15.99 -21.09
C GLY A 22 -2.08 15.92 -19.61
N PRO A 23 -3.09 15.13 -19.22
CA PRO A 23 -3.43 14.98 -17.82
C PRO A 23 -2.22 14.41 -17.09
N VAL A 24 -1.58 15.26 -16.28
CA VAL A 24 -0.50 14.85 -15.40
C VAL A 24 -1.07 13.80 -14.44
N GLN A 25 -0.59 12.57 -14.62
CA GLN A 25 -0.98 11.35 -13.92
C GLN A 25 0.01 11.09 -12.78
N ALA A 26 -0.47 10.42 -11.72
CA ALA A 26 0.38 9.96 -10.61
C ALA A 26 1.67 9.31 -11.11
N ALA A 27 2.81 9.72 -10.58
CA ALA A 27 4.09 9.13 -10.93
C ALA A 27 4.28 7.82 -10.17
N VAL A 28 4.62 6.74 -10.89
CA VAL A 28 5.12 5.51 -10.27
C VAL A 28 6.49 5.83 -9.67
N LEU A 29 6.59 5.91 -8.35
CA LEU A 29 7.87 6.10 -7.66
C LEU A 29 8.70 4.82 -7.73
N CYS A 30 8.09 3.69 -7.41
CA CYS A 30 8.74 2.40 -7.49
C CYS A 30 7.71 1.28 -7.76
N THR A 31 8.06 0.35 -8.63
CA THR A 31 7.49 -0.99 -8.65
C THR A 31 8.62 -1.99 -8.64
N VAL A 32 8.59 -2.94 -7.70
CA VAL A 32 9.60 -3.99 -7.61
C VAL A 32 8.93 -5.34 -7.39
N VAL A 33 9.40 -6.36 -8.11
CA VAL A 33 9.00 -7.76 -7.96
C VAL A 33 10.26 -8.60 -7.82
N ALA A 34 10.30 -9.48 -6.83
CA ALA A 34 11.42 -10.38 -6.59
C ALA A 34 10.97 -11.82 -6.35
N ASP A 35 11.83 -12.77 -6.68
CA ASP A 35 11.65 -14.15 -6.26
C ASP A 35 11.76 -14.25 -4.74
N ALA A 36 10.78 -14.91 -4.11
CA ALA A 36 10.74 -14.97 -2.65
C ALA A 36 11.88 -15.81 -2.06
N ALA A 37 12.36 -16.81 -2.79
CA ALA A 37 13.34 -17.77 -2.29
C ALA A 37 14.70 -17.09 -2.09
N ASP A 38 15.26 -16.50 -3.15
CA ASP A 38 16.61 -15.92 -3.14
C ASP A 38 16.62 -14.38 -3.06
N GLY A 39 15.49 -13.72 -3.33
CA GLY A 39 15.38 -12.26 -3.34
C GLY A 39 15.86 -11.61 -4.62
N ARG A 40 16.13 -12.39 -5.67
CA ARG A 40 16.50 -11.87 -6.98
C ARG A 40 15.37 -11.02 -7.55
N ILE A 41 15.68 -9.76 -7.85
CA ILE A 41 14.74 -8.83 -8.49
C ILE A 41 14.49 -9.31 -9.93
N LEU A 42 13.22 -9.53 -10.25
CA LEU A 42 12.76 -9.93 -11.59
C LEU A 42 12.26 -8.73 -12.40
N PHE A 43 11.75 -7.72 -11.72
CA PHE A 43 11.25 -6.50 -12.33
C PHE A 43 11.49 -5.32 -11.40
N GLN A 44 11.95 -4.20 -11.97
CA GLN A 44 12.05 -2.93 -11.28
C GLN A 44 11.69 -1.78 -12.23
N GLN A 45 10.82 -0.90 -11.77
CA GLN A 45 10.52 0.40 -12.37
C GLN A 45 10.69 1.47 -11.30
N GLY A 46 11.27 2.61 -11.65
CA GLY A 46 11.67 3.66 -10.70
C GLY A 46 13.17 3.69 -10.47
N THR A 47 13.68 4.78 -9.90
CA THR A 47 15.11 4.90 -9.61
C THR A 47 15.50 4.03 -8.42
N GLN A 48 16.76 3.60 -8.36
CA GLN A 48 17.27 2.88 -7.20
C GLN A 48 17.06 3.66 -5.91
N GLN A 49 17.21 4.99 -5.97
CA GLN A 49 16.96 5.88 -4.84
C GLN A 49 15.49 5.85 -4.41
N ALA A 50 14.53 5.98 -5.32
CA ALA A 50 13.11 5.96 -4.98
C ALA A 50 12.67 4.59 -4.42
N CYS A 51 13.23 3.49 -4.93
CA CYS A 51 12.95 2.16 -4.40
C CYS A 51 13.62 1.88 -3.03
N ALA A 52 14.70 2.60 -2.69
CA ALA A 52 15.40 2.49 -1.41
C ALA A 52 14.98 3.53 -0.37
N GLU A 53 14.34 4.62 -0.78
CA GLU A 53 13.82 5.66 0.11
C GLU A 53 12.65 5.13 0.95
N ARG A 54 12.57 5.57 2.21
CA ARG A 54 11.53 5.12 3.14
C ARG A 54 10.36 6.10 3.19
N TYR A 55 9.15 5.57 3.07
CA TYR A 55 7.90 6.33 3.13
C TYR A 55 7.00 5.80 4.25
N THR A 56 5.92 6.52 4.54
CA THR A 56 4.92 6.06 5.51
C THR A 56 4.20 4.81 4.95
N PRO A 57 4.12 3.70 5.69
CA PRO A 57 3.51 2.47 5.15
C PRO A 57 1.99 2.56 5.04
N ALA A 58 1.35 3.49 5.76
CA ALA A 58 -0.09 3.62 5.84
C ALA A 58 -0.75 2.25 6.15
N SER A 59 -1.84 1.92 5.46
CA SER A 59 -2.57 0.68 5.71
C SER A 59 -1.87 -0.61 5.28
N THR A 60 -0.71 -0.57 4.60
CA THR A 60 0.07 -1.79 4.33
C THR A 60 0.55 -2.44 5.62
N PHE A 61 0.79 -1.64 6.67
CA PHE A 61 1.26 -2.10 7.97
C PHE A 61 0.24 -3.02 8.69
N LYS A 62 -1.02 -3.05 8.25
CA LYS A 62 -2.02 -4.01 8.75
C LYS A 62 -1.57 -5.47 8.56
N LEU A 63 -0.72 -5.76 7.57
CA LEU A 63 -0.12 -7.09 7.41
C LEU A 63 0.75 -7.47 8.62
N ALA A 64 1.59 -6.54 9.09
CA ALA A 64 2.40 -6.74 10.28
C ALA A 64 1.51 -6.82 11.55
N ILE A 65 0.53 -5.92 11.69
CA ILE A 65 -0.40 -5.94 12.84
C ILE A 65 -1.18 -7.26 12.90
N ALA A 66 -1.61 -7.83 11.77
CA ALA A 66 -2.31 -9.10 11.73
C ALA A 66 -1.44 -10.26 12.27
N LEU A 67 -0.16 -10.30 11.88
CA LEU A 67 0.79 -11.29 12.39
C LEU A 67 1.01 -11.14 13.90
N MET A 68 1.18 -9.92 14.38
CA MET A 68 1.36 -9.63 15.81
C MET A 68 0.13 -10.02 16.62
N GLY A 69 -1.05 -9.61 16.14
CA GLY A 69 -2.32 -9.87 16.81
C GLY A 69 -2.63 -11.35 16.87
N ALA A 70 -2.37 -12.10 15.80
CA ALA A 70 -2.53 -13.55 15.79
C ALA A 70 -1.55 -14.27 16.73
N ASP A 71 -0.27 -13.89 16.69
CA ASP A 71 0.76 -14.50 17.55
C ASP A 71 0.45 -14.31 19.04
N ALA A 72 -0.02 -13.11 19.39
CA ALA A 72 -0.43 -12.75 20.74
C ALA A 72 -1.81 -13.31 21.16
N GLY A 73 -2.54 -13.99 20.26
CA GLY A 73 -3.87 -14.54 20.52
C GLY A 73 -4.99 -13.49 20.59
N ILE A 74 -4.74 -12.26 20.14
CA ILE A 74 -5.74 -11.18 20.06
C ILE A 74 -6.68 -11.43 18.87
N LEU A 75 -6.12 -11.87 17.74
CA LEU A 75 -6.87 -12.25 16.54
C LEU A 75 -6.91 -13.78 16.48
N GLN A 76 -8.10 -14.35 16.60
CA GLN A 76 -8.27 -15.81 16.76
C GLN A 76 -8.62 -16.50 15.44
N GLY A 77 -9.10 -15.74 14.45
CA GLY A 77 -9.41 -16.24 13.13
C GLY A 77 -9.86 -15.12 12.19
N PRO A 78 -10.24 -15.44 10.94
CA PRO A 78 -10.69 -14.42 9.99
C PRO A 78 -11.98 -13.72 10.41
N HIS A 79 -12.77 -14.34 11.30
CA HIS A 79 -14.07 -13.83 11.76
C HIS A 79 -14.13 -13.57 13.27
N GLU A 80 -12.99 -13.61 13.98
CA GLU A 80 -12.95 -13.44 15.44
C GLU A 80 -11.67 -12.73 15.91
N PRO A 81 -11.75 -11.69 16.77
CA PRO A 81 -12.96 -11.17 17.41
C PRO A 81 -13.76 -10.19 16.54
N VAL A 82 -15.07 -10.11 16.78
CA VAL A 82 -15.91 -9.03 16.28
C VAL A 82 -15.90 -7.88 17.27
N TRP A 83 -15.53 -6.68 16.82
CA TRP A 83 -15.63 -5.45 17.61
C TRP A 83 -16.62 -4.49 16.96
N ASN A 84 -17.33 -3.75 17.80
CA ASN A 84 -18.30 -2.75 17.37
C ASN A 84 -17.65 -1.38 17.28
N TYR A 85 -18.06 -0.59 16.29
CA TYR A 85 -17.67 0.80 16.17
C TYR A 85 -18.15 1.61 17.39
N GLN A 86 -17.32 2.57 17.82
CA GLN A 86 -17.68 3.57 18.81
C GLN A 86 -17.58 4.97 18.19
N PRO A 87 -18.46 5.93 18.54
CA PRO A 87 -18.42 7.28 17.98
C PRO A 87 -17.08 8.03 18.11
N ALA A 88 -16.24 7.64 19.07
CA ALA A 88 -14.91 8.23 19.26
C ALA A 88 -13.83 7.67 18.31
N TYR A 89 -14.14 6.61 17.56
CA TYR A 89 -13.19 5.99 16.62
C TYR A 89 -13.17 6.76 15.29
N PRO A 90 -12.01 6.82 14.59
CA PRO A 90 -11.98 7.41 13.26
C PRO A 90 -12.89 6.64 12.30
N ASP A 91 -13.70 7.34 11.51
CA ASP A 91 -14.64 6.77 10.53
C ASP A 91 -14.37 7.25 9.10
N TRP A 92 -13.10 7.48 8.76
CA TRP A 92 -12.67 8.01 7.45
C TRP A 92 -13.17 7.21 6.23
N GLY A 93 -13.53 5.94 6.42
CA GLY A 93 -14.15 5.09 5.40
C GLY A 93 -15.68 5.14 5.36
N GLY A 94 -16.31 6.09 6.06
CA GLY A 94 -17.76 6.28 6.12
C GLY A 94 -18.49 5.08 6.75
N ASP A 95 -19.69 4.80 6.24
CA ASP A 95 -20.58 3.75 6.75
C ASP A 95 -19.92 2.38 6.85
N ALA A 96 -18.99 2.06 5.96
CA ALA A 96 -18.28 0.80 5.98
C ALA A 96 -17.50 0.58 7.29
N TRP A 97 -16.97 1.65 7.90
CA TRP A 97 -16.20 1.63 9.13
C TRP A 97 -17.07 1.70 10.39
N ARG A 98 -18.37 1.98 10.26
CA ARG A 98 -19.33 2.09 11.37
C ARG A 98 -20.08 0.78 11.66
N GLN A 99 -19.72 -0.30 10.97
CA GLN A 99 -20.31 -1.62 11.15
C GLN A 99 -19.52 -2.49 12.14
N PRO A 100 -20.14 -3.51 12.75
CA PRO A 100 -19.41 -4.60 13.41
C PRO A 100 -18.34 -5.13 12.47
N THR A 101 -17.11 -5.21 12.98
CA THR A 101 -15.93 -5.52 12.18
C THR A 101 -15.21 -6.70 12.80
N ASP A 102 -14.97 -7.72 11.97
CA ASP A 102 -14.08 -8.84 12.23
C ASP A 102 -12.75 -8.65 11.46
N PRO A 103 -11.75 -9.54 11.61
CA PRO A 103 -10.48 -9.41 10.89
C PRO A 103 -10.63 -9.37 9.35
N ALA A 104 -11.52 -10.16 8.76
CA ALA A 104 -11.77 -10.16 7.32
C ALA A 104 -12.29 -8.80 6.83
N ARG A 105 -13.29 -8.24 7.52
CA ARG A 105 -13.85 -6.92 7.22
C ARG A 105 -12.82 -5.82 7.47
N TRP A 106 -12.04 -5.93 8.55
CA TRP A 106 -10.97 -5.00 8.88
C TRP A 106 -9.99 -4.84 7.72
N ILE A 107 -9.52 -5.97 7.17
CA ILE A 107 -8.57 -5.96 6.05
C ILE A 107 -9.24 -5.48 4.76
N LYS A 108 -10.45 -5.96 4.45
CA LYS A 108 -11.21 -5.59 3.23
C LYS A 108 -11.48 -4.10 3.12
N TYR A 109 -12.01 -3.48 4.18
CA TYR A 109 -12.35 -2.05 4.20
C TYR A 109 -11.25 -1.17 4.78
N SER A 110 -10.11 -1.77 5.14
CA SER A 110 -8.95 -1.08 5.68
C SER A 110 -9.25 -0.28 6.96
N VAL A 111 -10.15 -0.79 7.80
CA VAL A 111 -10.70 -0.13 9.00
C VAL A 111 -9.58 0.28 9.96
N VAL A 112 -9.30 1.58 10.11
CA VAL A 112 -8.13 2.02 10.91
C VAL A 112 -8.30 1.71 12.38
N TRP A 113 -9.47 2.00 12.94
CA TRP A 113 -9.72 1.82 14.38
C TRP A 113 -9.51 0.38 14.86
N TYR A 114 -9.83 -0.62 14.02
CA TYR A 114 -9.60 -2.02 14.38
C TYR A 114 -8.09 -2.34 14.52
N SER A 115 -7.26 -1.72 13.66
CA SER A 115 -5.79 -1.79 13.78
C SER A 115 -5.29 -1.13 15.07
N GLN A 116 -5.86 0.04 15.42
CA GLN A 116 -5.52 0.75 16.66
C GLN A 116 -5.89 -0.07 17.90
N LEU A 117 -7.07 -0.69 17.92
CA LEU A 117 -7.47 -1.58 19.01
C LEU A 117 -6.56 -2.80 19.14
N THR A 118 -6.18 -3.41 18.01
CA THR A 118 -5.24 -4.53 18.00
C THR A 118 -3.86 -4.11 18.53
N ALA A 119 -3.34 -2.96 18.09
CA ALA A 119 -2.07 -2.42 18.57
C ALA A 119 -2.11 -2.02 20.05
N LYS A 120 -3.23 -1.46 20.52
CA LYS A 120 -3.45 -1.13 21.95
C LYS A 120 -3.53 -2.37 22.81
N ALA A 121 -4.20 -3.44 22.35
CA ALA A 121 -4.28 -4.71 23.06
C ALA A 121 -2.90 -5.39 23.18
N LEU A 122 -2.01 -5.20 22.18
CA LEU A 122 -0.59 -5.55 22.32
C LEU A 122 0.10 -4.67 23.36
N GLY A 123 -0.16 -3.37 23.34
CA GLY A 123 0.57 -2.39 24.15
C GLY A 123 1.91 -2.02 23.53
N GLN A 124 2.41 -0.82 23.86
CA GLN A 124 3.55 -0.19 23.18
C GLN A 124 4.81 -1.06 23.16
N ASP A 125 5.18 -1.70 24.27
CA ASP A 125 6.42 -2.49 24.37
C ASP A 125 6.41 -3.72 23.46
N ARG A 126 5.28 -4.47 23.44
CA ARG A 126 5.15 -5.63 22.54
C ARG A 126 5.12 -5.17 21.09
N PHE A 127 4.40 -4.09 20.81
CA PHE A 127 4.32 -3.50 19.47
C PHE A 127 5.70 -3.10 18.92
N GLN A 128 6.53 -2.45 19.73
CA GLN A 128 7.93 -2.15 19.40
C GLN A 128 8.74 -3.43 19.18
N ARG A 129 8.68 -4.41 20.10
CA ARG A 129 9.42 -5.67 19.98
C ARG A 129 9.10 -6.42 18.70
N TYR A 130 7.83 -6.57 18.34
CA TYR A 130 7.45 -7.23 17.10
C TYR A 130 7.94 -6.45 15.87
N THR A 131 7.77 -5.13 15.85
CA THR A 131 8.20 -4.30 14.72
C THR A 131 9.71 -4.42 14.48
N SER A 132 10.50 -4.40 15.57
CA SER A 132 11.95 -4.64 15.53
C SER A 132 12.29 -6.07 15.09
N ALA A 133 11.61 -7.09 15.65
CA ALA A 133 11.86 -8.49 15.33
C ALA A 133 11.54 -8.83 13.86
N PHE A 134 10.57 -8.15 13.26
CA PHE A 134 10.27 -8.28 11.83
C PHE A 134 11.33 -7.59 10.95
N GLY A 135 12.12 -6.67 11.53
CA GLY A 135 13.00 -5.78 10.79
C GLY A 135 12.20 -4.85 9.88
N TYR A 136 11.09 -4.31 10.38
CA TYR A 136 10.14 -3.54 9.57
C TYR A 136 10.62 -2.09 9.40
N GLY A 137 11.35 -1.81 8.32
CA GLY A 137 11.82 -0.47 7.97
C GLY A 137 12.70 0.15 9.04
N ASN A 138 12.39 1.38 9.46
CA ASN A 138 13.09 2.04 10.58
C ASN A 138 12.68 1.52 11.97
N ALA A 139 11.67 0.66 12.05
CA ALA A 139 11.07 0.14 13.28
C ALA A 139 10.67 1.19 14.33
N ASP A 140 10.50 2.45 13.91
CA ASP A 140 10.13 3.54 14.80
C ASP A 140 8.61 3.57 14.98
N VAL A 141 8.16 3.11 16.13
CA VAL A 141 6.75 3.15 16.51
C VAL A 141 6.49 4.13 17.66
N SER A 142 7.28 5.21 17.75
CA SER A 142 7.10 6.24 18.79
C SER A 142 5.80 7.05 18.66
N GLY A 143 5.21 7.06 17.46
CA GLY A 143 4.06 7.91 17.12
C GLY A 143 4.49 9.29 16.61
N GLU A 144 3.57 10.26 16.69
CA GLU A 144 3.85 11.65 16.32
C GLU A 144 4.81 12.31 17.32
N PRO A 145 5.63 13.30 16.88
CA PRO A 145 6.61 13.96 17.73
C PRO A 145 6.01 14.46 19.06
N GLY A 146 6.57 13.99 20.18
CA GLY A 146 6.18 14.39 21.53
C GLY A 146 4.86 13.82 22.05
N LYS A 147 4.10 13.05 21.25
CA LYS A 147 2.80 12.51 21.68
C LYS A 147 2.85 11.11 22.30
N HIS A 148 3.90 10.35 22.02
CA HIS A 148 4.05 8.95 22.48
C HIS A 148 2.84 8.06 22.15
N ASN A 149 2.22 8.29 20.99
CA ASN A 149 0.97 7.67 20.56
C ASN A 149 1.20 6.56 19.51
N GLY A 150 2.26 5.76 19.68
CA GLY A 150 2.68 4.73 18.73
C GLY A 150 1.57 3.78 18.28
N THR A 151 0.85 3.21 19.24
CA THR A 151 -0.28 2.29 18.99
C THR A 151 -1.51 2.97 18.37
N ASP A 152 -1.60 4.31 18.42
CA ASP A 152 -2.69 5.05 17.78
C ASP A 152 -2.46 5.22 16.28
N GLY A 153 -1.22 5.16 15.79
CA GLY A 153 -0.99 5.36 14.37
C GLY A 153 0.43 5.71 13.96
N ALA A 154 1.46 5.08 14.52
CA ALA A 154 2.84 5.29 14.04
C ALA A 154 2.99 5.06 12.52
N TRP A 155 2.12 4.25 11.91
CA TRP A 155 2.06 3.98 10.48
C TRP A 155 1.26 5.01 9.66
N ILE A 156 0.56 5.96 10.31
CA ILE A 156 -0.35 6.94 9.70
C ILE A 156 0.35 8.30 9.67
N ILE A 157 1.14 8.55 8.62
CA ILE A 157 1.81 9.87 8.42
C ILE A 157 2.53 10.31 9.69
N SER A 158 3.30 9.39 10.31
CA SER A 158 3.79 9.54 11.68
C SER A 158 5.28 9.19 11.76
N SER A 159 5.75 8.28 12.61
CA SER A 159 7.19 7.93 12.77
C SER A 159 7.64 6.74 11.91
N LEU A 160 6.77 5.74 11.72
CA LEU A 160 7.14 4.50 11.03
C LEU A 160 7.37 4.77 9.55
N ARG A 161 8.50 4.29 9.04
CA ARG A 161 8.90 4.43 7.63
C ARG A 161 9.49 3.13 7.11
N ILE A 162 9.16 2.79 5.86
CA ILE A 162 9.69 1.62 5.17
C ILE A 162 9.82 1.90 3.67
N SER A 163 10.87 1.37 3.03
CA SER A 163 11.06 1.48 1.58
C SER A 163 10.38 0.34 0.81
N PRO A 164 10.13 0.50 -0.51
CA PRO A 164 9.69 -0.61 -1.35
C PRO A 164 10.60 -1.85 -1.27
N LEU A 165 11.91 -1.67 -1.24
CA LEU A 165 12.86 -2.79 -1.09
C LEU A 165 12.79 -3.45 0.30
N GLU A 166 12.59 -2.66 1.36
CA GLU A 166 12.40 -3.19 2.71
C GLU A 166 11.05 -3.91 2.87
N GLN A 167 10.00 -3.47 2.18
CA GLN A 167 8.74 -4.23 2.10
C GLN A 167 9.00 -5.62 1.51
N LEU A 168 9.81 -5.74 0.45
CA LEU A 168 10.16 -7.07 -0.10
C LEU A 168 10.93 -7.91 0.91
N ALA A 169 11.87 -7.33 1.64
CA ALA A 169 12.62 -8.05 2.68
C ALA A 169 11.70 -8.60 3.78
N PHE A 170 10.74 -7.80 4.25
CA PHE A 170 9.71 -8.24 5.20
C PHE A 170 8.82 -9.34 4.62
N LEU A 171 8.31 -9.14 3.40
CA LEU A 171 7.42 -10.08 2.72
C LEU A 171 8.11 -11.43 2.45
N ARG A 172 9.40 -11.43 2.12
CA ARG A 172 10.18 -12.67 1.96
C ARG A 172 10.23 -13.47 3.25
N LYS A 173 10.51 -12.82 4.39
CA LYS A 173 10.47 -13.50 5.69
C LYS A 173 9.07 -14.01 6.00
N LEU A 174 8.03 -13.26 5.66
CA LEU A 174 6.64 -13.69 5.84
C LEU A 174 6.34 -14.97 5.05
N VAL A 175 6.54 -14.96 3.73
CA VAL A 175 6.11 -16.07 2.87
C VAL A 175 6.98 -17.32 3.02
N ASN A 176 8.22 -17.16 3.50
CA ASN A 176 9.13 -18.26 3.84
C ASN A 176 9.02 -18.69 5.32
N ARG A 177 8.08 -18.12 6.09
CA ARG A 177 7.85 -18.43 7.51
C ARG A 177 9.07 -18.25 8.42
N GLN A 178 9.81 -17.16 8.21
CA GLN A 178 11.05 -16.81 8.92
C GLN A 178 10.90 -15.67 9.94
N LEU A 179 9.66 -15.25 10.20
CA LEU A 179 9.35 -14.30 11.27
C LEU A 179 9.17 -15.07 12.58
N PRO A 180 9.51 -14.49 13.74
CA PRO A 180 9.40 -15.18 15.03
C PRO A 180 7.95 -15.12 15.55
N VAL A 181 7.03 -15.80 14.85
CA VAL A 181 5.61 -15.92 15.21
C VAL A 181 5.13 -17.37 15.05
N LYS A 182 4.04 -17.71 15.73
CA LYS A 182 3.40 -19.03 15.63
C LYS A 182 2.89 -19.31 14.21
N ALA A 183 2.83 -20.59 13.84
CA ALA A 183 2.28 -21.06 12.56
C ALA A 183 0.90 -20.47 12.24
N ALA A 184 0.02 -20.36 13.26
CA ALA A 184 -1.32 -19.81 13.12
C ALA A 184 -1.35 -18.35 12.61
N ALA A 185 -0.32 -17.55 12.90
CA ALA A 185 -0.22 -16.17 12.39
C ALA A 185 -0.03 -16.15 10.86
N TYR A 186 0.76 -17.08 10.33
CA TYR A 186 0.93 -17.25 8.88
C TYR A 186 -0.35 -17.69 8.20
N GLU A 187 -1.06 -18.66 8.78
CA GLU A 187 -2.34 -19.13 8.24
C GLU A 187 -3.38 -18.01 8.21
N LEU A 188 -3.44 -17.19 9.27
CA LEU A 188 -4.35 -16.06 9.28
C LEU A 188 -4.00 -15.04 8.19
N ALA A 189 -2.72 -14.74 7.99
CA ALA A 189 -2.28 -13.84 6.93
C ALA A 189 -2.63 -14.37 5.52
N GLU A 190 -2.47 -15.66 5.25
CA GLU A 190 -2.88 -16.26 3.97
C GLU A 190 -4.39 -16.14 3.75
N ASN A 191 -5.22 -16.33 4.78
CA ASN A 191 -6.67 -16.20 4.67
C ASN A 191 -7.15 -14.75 4.49
N LEU A 192 -6.51 -13.80 5.16
CA LEU A 192 -6.99 -12.41 5.21
C LEU A 192 -6.60 -11.58 3.98
N PHE A 193 -5.48 -11.91 3.33
CA PHE A 193 -4.87 -11.02 2.34
C PHE A 193 -5.00 -11.50 0.90
N GLU A 194 -5.72 -12.59 0.60
CA GLU A 194 -6.00 -12.99 -0.79
C GLU A 194 -6.83 -11.90 -1.50
N VAL A 195 -6.36 -11.44 -2.66
CA VAL A 195 -7.02 -10.37 -3.44
C VAL A 195 -7.60 -10.86 -4.77
N GLY A 196 -7.20 -12.04 -5.25
CA GLY A 196 -7.69 -12.62 -6.49
C GLY A 196 -6.60 -13.29 -7.30
N GLN A 197 -6.78 -13.35 -8.63
CA GLN A 197 -5.85 -14.00 -9.54
C GLN A 197 -5.52 -13.10 -10.74
N ALA A 198 -4.29 -13.23 -11.26
CA ALA A 198 -3.84 -12.59 -12.48
C ALA A 198 -2.79 -13.48 -13.19
N ASP A 199 -2.98 -13.77 -14.48
CA ASP A 199 -2.08 -14.62 -15.26
C ASP A 199 -1.78 -16.00 -14.63
N GLY A 200 -2.80 -16.60 -14.02
CA GLY A 200 -2.70 -17.88 -13.29
C GLY A 200 -1.94 -17.80 -11.96
N TRP A 201 -1.47 -16.62 -11.56
CA TRP A 201 -0.97 -16.39 -10.21
C TRP A 201 -2.13 -16.07 -9.28
N ARG A 202 -2.11 -16.65 -8.08
CA ARG A 202 -2.92 -16.18 -6.96
C ARG A 202 -2.20 -15.05 -6.26
N LEU A 203 -2.85 -13.90 -6.12
CA LEU A 203 -2.27 -12.70 -5.53
C LEU A 203 -2.83 -12.49 -4.12
N TYR A 204 -1.93 -12.07 -3.25
CA TYR A 204 -2.20 -11.67 -1.88
C TYR A 204 -1.59 -10.31 -1.66
N GLY A 205 -2.26 -9.40 -0.96
CA GLY A 205 -1.65 -8.12 -0.67
C GLY A 205 -2.54 -7.13 0.07
N LYS A 206 -1.96 -5.98 0.37
CA LYS A 206 -2.63 -4.89 1.07
C LYS A 206 -2.36 -3.56 0.43
N THR A 207 -3.43 -2.80 0.26
CA THR A 207 -3.38 -1.38 -0.15
C THR A 207 -3.05 -0.47 1.02
N GLY A 208 -2.39 0.65 0.72
CA GLY A 208 -2.19 1.76 1.65
C GLY A 208 -2.32 3.11 0.94
N THR A 209 -2.96 4.07 1.60
CA THR A 209 -3.02 5.46 1.13
C THR A 209 -2.58 6.37 2.27
N GLY A 210 -1.64 7.25 1.99
CA GLY A 210 -1.08 8.23 2.92
C GLY A 210 -0.52 9.42 2.15
N SER A 211 0.31 10.25 2.78
CA SER A 211 0.99 11.37 2.12
C SER A 211 2.32 11.64 2.82
N PRO A 212 3.21 12.49 2.25
CA PRO A 212 4.36 13.01 2.98
C PRO A 212 3.93 13.70 4.29
N GLY A 213 4.81 13.67 5.29
CA GLY A 213 4.59 14.28 6.60
C GLY A 213 4.84 13.32 7.76
N SER A 214 4.72 13.84 8.99
CA SER A 214 4.95 13.11 10.25
C SER A 214 3.99 13.51 11.39
N ASN A 215 2.96 14.29 11.08
CA ASN A 215 2.02 14.90 12.02
C ASN A 215 0.58 14.33 11.90
N GLY A 216 0.41 13.19 11.25
CA GLY A 216 -0.90 12.57 11.03
C GLY A 216 -1.81 13.29 10.02
N VAL A 217 -1.37 14.40 9.40
CA VAL A 217 -2.20 15.19 8.49
C VAL A 217 -2.06 14.70 7.06
N TYR A 218 -3.20 14.28 6.47
CA TYR A 218 -3.27 13.81 5.09
C TYR A 218 -3.37 14.95 4.08
N THR A 219 -2.53 14.91 3.05
CA THR A 219 -2.53 15.85 1.92
C THR A 219 -2.82 15.13 0.62
N ALA A 220 -4.04 15.28 0.10
CA ALA A 220 -4.50 14.56 -1.10
C ALA A 220 -3.71 14.93 -2.38
N ALA A 221 -3.19 16.16 -2.48
CA ALA A 221 -2.41 16.60 -3.63
C ALA A 221 -1.05 15.90 -3.78
N ASN A 222 -0.59 15.20 -2.73
CA ASN A 222 0.67 14.44 -2.70
C ASN A 222 0.45 13.03 -2.16
N ALA A 223 -0.69 12.41 -2.48
CA ALA A 223 -1.04 11.13 -1.92
C ALA A 223 -0.03 10.05 -2.35
N TYR A 224 0.50 9.31 -1.38
CA TYR A 224 1.18 8.05 -1.60
C TYR A 224 0.15 6.92 -1.75
N GLY A 225 0.33 6.11 -2.79
CA GLY A 225 -0.47 4.91 -3.05
C GLY A 225 0.39 3.65 -3.02
N TRP A 226 0.15 2.79 -2.05
CA TRP A 226 0.83 1.50 -1.91
C TRP A 226 -0.06 0.34 -2.34
N PHE A 227 0.56 -0.66 -2.98
CA PHE A 227 0.09 -2.03 -2.96
C PHE A 227 1.28 -2.98 -2.80
N VAL A 228 1.27 -3.77 -1.71
CA VAL A 228 2.38 -4.67 -1.35
C VAL A 228 1.84 -6.06 -1.04
N GLY A 229 2.60 -7.10 -1.34
CA GLY A 229 2.14 -8.46 -1.12
C GLY A 229 2.98 -9.54 -1.78
N TRP A 230 2.37 -10.70 -1.99
CA TRP A 230 3.00 -11.86 -2.62
C TRP A 230 2.07 -12.55 -3.59
N ALA A 231 2.65 -13.39 -4.44
CA ALA A 231 1.92 -14.18 -5.42
C ALA A 231 2.42 -15.62 -5.44
N ARG A 232 1.51 -16.57 -5.74
CA ARG A 232 1.80 -18.00 -5.82
C ARG A 232 1.33 -18.58 -7.16
N LYS A 233 2.19 -19.38 -7.81
CA LYS A 233 1.86 -20.15 -9.02
C LYS A 233 2.79 -21.35 -9.13
N ASP A 234 2.24 -22.56 -9.26
CA ASP A 234 3.00 -23.80 -9.53
C ASP A 234 4.23 -23.99 -8.62
N GLY A 235 4.07 -23.77 -7.31
CA GLY A 235 5.15 -23.87 -6.32
C GLY A 235 6.11 -22.69 -6.27
N ARG A 236 6.03 -21.74 -7.22
CA ARG A 236 6.80 -20.49 -7.20
C ARG A 236 6.11 -19.42 -6.36
N GLN A 237 6.93 -18.60 -5.70
CA GLN A 237 6.49 -17.49 -4.87
C GLN A 237 7.22 -16.21 -5.27
N LEU A 238 6.47 -15.15 -5.56
CA LEU A 238 7.01 -13.82 -5.81
C LEU A 238 6.54 -12.87 -4.72
N VAL A 239 7.37 -11.89 -4.36
CA VAL A 239 6.98 -10.76 -3.52
C VAL A 239 7.01 -9.48 -4.33
N TYR A 240 6.13 -8.54 -4.02
CA TYR A 240 6.02 -7.29 -4.77
C TYR A 240 5.69 -6.09 -3.89
N ALA A 241 6.09 -4.92 -4.37
CA ALA A 241 5.70 -3.62 -3.85
C ALA A 241 5.56 -2.63 -5.01
N ARG A 242 4.41 -1.94 -5.06
CA ARG A 242 4.20 -0.77 -5.89
C ARG A 242 3.88 0.44 -5.02
N LEU A 243 4.55 1.54 -5.32
CA LEU A 243 4.37 2.85 -4.72
C LEU A 243 4.18 3.92 -5.80
N LEU A 244 3.09 4.66 -5.68
CA LEU A 244 2.73 5.81 -6.50
C LEU A 244 2.81 7.08 -5.65
N GLN A 245 3.04 8.23 -6.28
CA GLN A 245 2.77 9.53 -5.69
C GLN A 245 1.94 10.39 -6.64
N ASP A 246 0.87 10.97 -6.10
CA ASP A 246 0.02 11.90 -6.83
C ASP A 246 0.65 13.29 -6.88
N GLU A 247 0.43 13.99 -7.98
CA GLU A 247 0.74 15.42 -8.11
C GLU A 247 -0.49 16.30 -7.84
N ARG A 248 -1.67 15.68 -7.80
CA ARG A 248 -2.97 16.31 -7.49
C ARG A 248 -3.94 15.30 -6.94
N ALA A 249 -4.93 15.78 -6.17
CA ALA A 249 -5.97 14.93 -5.61
C ALA A 249 -6.71 14.16 -6.71
N THR A 250 -6.70 12.83 -6.60
CA THR A 250 -7.25 11.92 -7.62
C THR A 250 -8.17 10.88 -6.96
N GLN A 251 -9.18 10.42 -7.71
CA GLN A 251 -10.08 9.34 -7.32
C GLN A 251 -10.05 8.19 -8.36
N PRO A 252 -10.19 6.92 -7.95
CA PRO A 252 -10.22 6.45 -6.56
C PRO A 252 -8.87 6.70 -5.86
N ASN A 253 -8.85 6.55 -4.53
CA ASN A 253 -7.66 6.84 -3.73
C ASN A 253 -6.40 6.09 -4.23
N ALA A 254 -5.23 6.67 -3.98
CA ALA A 254 -3.97 6.24 -4.59
C ALA A 254 -3.61 4.76 -4.35
N GLY A 255 -3.90 4.20 -3.17
CA GLY A 255 -3.66 2.78 -2.89
C GLY A 255 -4.52 1.83 -3.71
N LEU A 256 -5.78 2.19 -4.02
CA LEU A 256 -6.62 1.38 -4.91
C LEU A 256 -6.08 1.38 -6.34
N ARG A 257 -5.64 2.54 -6.83
CA ARG A 257 -4.99 2.63 -8.15
C ARG A 257 -3.69 1.85 -8.20
N ALA A 258 -2.86 1.91 -7.16
CA ALA A 258 -1.63 1.12 -7.06
C ALA A 258 -1.90 -0.38 -7.18
N ARG A 259 -2.98 -0.87 -6.57
CA ARG A 259 -3.43 -2.26 -6.73
C ARG A 259 -3.88 -2.55 -8.14
N ASP A 260 -4.82 -1.77 -8.66
CA ASP A 260 -5.47 -2.05 -9.95
C ASP A 260 -4.45 -2.00 -11.09
N GLU A 261 -3.54 -1.05 -11.05
CA GLU A 261 -2.44 -0.95 -12.01
C GLU A 261 -1.46 -2.13 -11.84
N LEU A 262 -1.09 -2.54 -10.62
CA LEU A 262 -0.19 -3.69 -10.44
C LEU A 262 -0.80 -4.98 -10.98
N VAL A 263 -2.08 -5.22 -10.69
CA VAL A 263 -2.82 -6.41 -11.14
C VAL A 263 -2.92 -6.41 -12.67
N ARG A 264 -3.22 -5.27 -13.29
CA ARG A 264 -3.26 -5.12 -14.75
C ARG A 264 -1.89 -5.38 -15.38
N ASP A 265 -0.82 -4.83 -14.79
CA ASP A 265 0.53 -4.91 -15.35
C ASP A 265 1.23 -6.25 -14.99
N TRP A 266 0.63 -7.06 -14.11
CA TRP A 266 1.20 -8.30 -13.57
C TRP A 266 1.78 -9.26 -14.61
N PRO A 267 1.12 -9.55 -15.75
CA PRO A 267 1.65 -10.47 -16.76
C PRO A 267 3.05 -10.06 -17.27
N ALA A 268 3.30 -8.75 -17.40
CA ALA A 268 4.58 -8.22 -17.86
C ALA A 268 5.69 -8.31 -16.80
N MET A 269 5.32 -8.31 -15.51
CA MET A 269 6.28 -8.29 -14.39
C MET A 269 6.62 -9.71 -13.89
N ALA A 270 5.64 -10.62 -13.87
CA ALA A 270 5.81 -11.96 -13.32
C ALA A 270 6.50 -12.94 -14.30
N GLY A 271 6.43 -12.66 -15.60
CA GLY A 271 7.01 -13.47 -16.67
C GLY A 271 8.47 -13.17 -17.02
N ALA A 272 9.09 -12.15 -16.40
CA ALA A 272 10.38 -11.60 -16.84
C ALA A 272 11.61 -12.48 -16.52
N TRP A 273 11.44 -13.69 -15.98
CA TRP A 273 12.55 -14.64 -15.88
C TRP A 273 12.67 -15.48 -17.15
N ARG A 274 13.68 -15.18 -17.96
CA ARG A 274 14.30 -16.15 -18.88
C ARG A 274 15.64 -16.56 -18.28
N PRO A 275 15.93 -17.86 -18.11
CA PRO A 275 17.24 -18.33 -17.65
C PRO A 275 18.37 -17.86 -18.56
#